data_AF-A0A1Q3TLH7-F1
#
_entry.id   AF-A0A1Q3TLH7-F1
#
_cell.length_a   1.000
_cell.length_b   1.000
_cell.length_c   1.000
_cell.angle_alpha   90.00
_cell.angle_beta   90.00
_cell.angle_gamma   90.00
#
_symmetry.space_group_name_H-M   'P 1'
#
loop_
_entity.id
_entity.type
_entity.pdbx_description
1 polymer ?
#
loop_
_entity_poly.entity_id
_entity_poly.type
_entity_poly.pdbx_seq_one_letter_code
_entity_poly.pdbx_strand_id
1 'polypeptide(L)'
;MIFFDFLFYNIYRFYSRHKEKGAESSSAGIIGGLQTVNLLILYELILLIQANNGKMRISFVIALLTFFQVYTYIRYIYKESNSVQILERKWLNKTESYRKQSIFLQYIYVSLTIIAFLGLAIYLGSQR
;
A
#
# COMPACT_ATOMS: atom_id res chain seq x y z
N MET A 1 6.31 -2.45 10.06
CA MET A 1 7.31 -2.23 8.98
C MET A 1 7.56 -3.48 8.17
N ILE A 2 7.88 -4.63 8.80
CA ILE A 2 8.14 -5.93 8.12
C ILE A 2 7.01 -6.38 7.17
N PHE A 3 5.73 -6.20 7.54
CA PHE A 3 4.61 -6.56 6.67
C PHE A 3 4.66 -5.85 5.30
N PHE A 4 4.85 -4.52 5.31
CA PHE A 4 4.97 -3.72 4.10
C PHE A 4 6.25 -4.01 3.34
N ASP A 5 7.34 -4.35 4.03
CA ASP A 5 8.58 -4.73 3.38
C ASP A 5 8.42 -6.04 2.59
N PHE A 6 7.73 -7.04 3.17
CA PHE A 6 7.43 -8.27 2.45
C PHE A 6 6.34 -8.10 1.39
N LEU A 7 5.39 -7.19 1.58
CA LEU A 7 4.41 -6.85 0.56
C LEU A 7 5.12 -6.21 -0.65
N PHE A 8 6.00 -5.23 -0.40
CA PHE A 8 6.86 -4.62 -1.41
C PHE A 8 7.65 -5.69 -2.16
N TYR A 9 8.34 -6.58 -1.44
CA TYR A 9 9.15 -7.64 -2.03
C TYR A 9 8.32 -8.59 -2.89
N ASN A 10 7.13 -9.00 -2.44
CA ASN A 10 6.28 -9.91 -3.19
C ASN A 10 5.69 -9.25 -4.45
N ILE A 11 5.34 -7.96 -4.38
CA ILE A 11 4.92 -7.18 -5.55
C ILE A 11 6.10 -7.05 -6.53
N TYR A 12 7.28 -6.67 -6.04
CA TYR A 12 8.50 -6.60 -6.85
C TYR A 12 8.80 -7.91 -7.55
N ARG A 13 8.71 -9.03 -6.84
CA ARG A 13 8.95 -10.36 -7.40
C ARG A 13 7.93 -10.70 -8.49
N PHE A 14 6.68 -10.31 -8.30
CA PHE A 14 5.63 -10.48 -9.31
C PHE A 14 5.97 -9.69 -10.58
N TYR A 15 6.30 -8.40 -10.47
CA TYR A 15 6.62 -7.56 -11.62
C TYR A 15 7.93 -7.93 -12.31
N SER A 16 8.96 -8.29 -11.55
CA SER A 16 10.25 -8.74 -12.07
C SER A 16 10.13 -10.02 -12.89
N ARG A 17 9.24 -10.94 -12.49
CA ARG A 17 8.93 -12.15 -13.28
C ARG A 17 8.33 -11.82 -14.64
N HIS A 18 7.61 -10.70 -14.75
CA HIS A 18 7.06 -10.19 -16.01
C HIS A 18 8.03 -9.24 -16.74
N LYS A 19 9.30 -9.18 -16.32
CA LYS A 19 10.37 -8.37 -16.91
C LYS A 19 10.03 -6.87 -16.99
N GLU A 20 9.24 -6.37 -16.03
CA GLU A 20 8.93 -4.94 -15.98
C GLU A 20 10.18 -4.12 -15.70
N LYS A 21 10.47 -3.16 -16.59
CA LYS A 21 11.51 -2.15 -16.36
C LYS A 21 11.05 -1.23 -15.23
N GLY A 22 11.81 -1.17 -14.14
CA GLY A 22 11.46 -0.34 -12.98
C GLY A 22 10.55 -1.03 -11.97
N ALA A 23 10.52 -2.37 -11.93
CA ALA A 23 9.74 -3.14 -10.96
C ALA A 23 9.88 -2.65 -9.50
N GLU A 24 11.06 -2.17 -9.08
CA GLU A 24 11.24 -1.58 -7.75
C GLU A 24 10.43 -0.30 -7.56
N SER A 25 10.51 0.62 -8.52
CA SER A 25 9.78 1.89 -8.50
C SER A 25 8.27 1.65 -8.52
N SER A 26 7.79 0.77 -9.40
CA SER A 26 6.38 0.40 -9.48
C SER A 26 5.90 -0.21 -8.17
N SER A 27 6.69 -1.09 -7.57
CA SER A 27 6.36 -1.71 -6.29
C SER A 27 6.31 -0.70 -5.15
N ALA A 28 7.28 0.22 -5.08
CA ALA A 28 7.29 1.29 -4.08
C ALA A 28 6.07 2.21 -4.25
N GLY A 29 5.70 2.50 -5.50
CA GLY A 29 4.53 3.28 -5.86
C GLY A 29 3.22 2.63 -5.44
N ILE A 30 3.07 1.32 -5.66
CA ILE A 30 1.90 0.56 -5.24
C ILE A 30 1.76 0.56 -3.71
N ILE A 31 2.85 0.35 -2.97
CA ILE A 31 2.82 0.42 -1.50
C ILE A 31 2.41 1.82 -1.04
N GLY A 32 3.00 2.87 -1.63
CA GLY A 32 2.65 4.25 -1.30
C GLY A 32 1.18 4.56 -1.60
N GLY A 33 0.66 4.07 -2.72
CA GLY A 33 -0.75 4.17 -3.10
C GLY A 33 -1.67 3.47 -2.10
N LEU A 34 -1.37 2.22 -1.74
CA LEU A 34 -2.16 1.46 -0.75
C LEU A 34 -2.17 2.14 0.62
N GLN A 35 -1.03 2.68 1.07
CA GLN A 35 -0.96 3.41 2.34
C GLN A 35 -1.76 4.70 2.31
N THR A 36 -1.71 5.43 1.18
CA THR A 36 -2.54 6.62 0.95
C THR A 36 -4.01 6.27 1.02
N VAL A 37 -4.45 5.28 0.22
CA VAL A 37 -5.85 4.84 0.16
C VAL A 37 -6.36 4.43 1.53
N ASN A 38 -5.59 3.70 2.32
CA ASN A 38 -6.01 3.30 3.67
C ASN A 38 -6.24 4.49 4.61
N LEU A 39 -5.39 5.51 4.56
CA LEU A 39 -5.61 6.72 5.36
C LEU A 39 -6.80 7.54 4.85
N LEU A 40 -7.04 7.58 3.54
CA LEU A 40 -8.23 8.24 2.99
C LEU A 40 -9.51 7.52 3.40
N ILE A 41 -9.53 6.18 3.35
CA ILE A 41 -10.64 5.35 3.85
C ILE A 41 -10.91 5.70 5.32
N LEU A 42 -9.86 5.70 6.16
CA LEU A 42 -10.02 6.00 7.58
C LEU A 42 -10.55 7.41 7.83
N TYR A 43 -9.98 8.41 7.14
CA TYR A 43 -10.40 9.79 7.26
C TYR A 43 -11.87 9.99 6.88
N GLU A 44 -12.30 9.37 5.79
CA GLU A 44 -13.67 9.47 5.31
C GLU A 44 -14.65 8.77 6.25
N LEU A 45 -14.30 7.59 6.77
CA LEU A 45 -15.10 6.91 7.80
C LEU A 45 -15.27 7.78 9.06
N ILE A 46 -14.22 8.50 9.48
CA ILE A 46 -14.30 9.42 10.62
C ILE A 46 -15.28 10.57 10.32
N LEU A 47 -15.23 11.16 9.14
CA LEU A 47 -16.16 12.22 8.74
C LEU A 47 -17.62 11.74 8.74
N LEU A 48 -17.85 10.54 8.21
CA LEU A 48 -19.18 9.90 8.18
C LEU A 48 -19.71 9.64 9.60
N ILE A 49 -18.87 9.15 10.52
CA ILE A 49 -19.26 8.88 11.91
C ILE A 49 -19.58 10.16 12.67
N GLN A 50 -18.84 11.24 12.41
CA GLN A 50 -19.05 12.53 13.09
C GLN A 50 -20.29 13.29 12.58
N ALA A 51 -21.08 12.72 11.67
CA ALA A 51 -22.16 13.39 10.94
C ALA A 51 -21.71 14.72 10.32
N ASN A 52 -20.41 14.84 10.04
CA ASN A 52 -19.81 16.04 9.53
C ASN A 52 -19.85 15.96 8.01
N ASN A 53 -20.69 16.77 7.37
CA ASN A 53 -20.77 16.89 5.90
C ASN A 53 -19.55 17.60 5.28
N GLY A 54 -18.42 17.60 6.00
CA GLY A 54 -17.17 18.15 5.53
C GLY A 54 -16.70 17.41 4.29
N LYS A 55 -16.44 18.15 3.21
CA LYS A 55 -15.88 17.55 1.99
C LYS A 55 -14.38 17.37 2.17
N MET A 56 -13.87 16.18 1.84
CA MET A 56 -12.43 15.94 1.76
C MET A 56 -11.78 16.94 0.80
N ARG A 57 -10.77 17.66 1.29
CA ARG A 57 -10.07 18.67 0.49
C ARG A 57 -9.09 18.00 -0.46
N ILE A 58 -9.15 18.34 -1.75
CA ILE A 58 -8.23 17.81 -2.77
C ILE A 58 -6.76 18.06 -2.39
N SER A 59 -6.44 19.22 -1.81
CA SER A 59 -5.09 19.53 -1.34
C SER A 59 -4.58 18.56 -0.27
N PHE A 60 -5.46 18.09 0.61
CA PHE A 60 -5.10 17.07 1.62
C PHE A 60 -4.79 15.73 0.96
N VAL A 61 -5.60 15.30 -0.02
CA VAL A 61 -5.37 14.07 -0.80
C VAL A 61 -4.02 14.11 -1.51
N ILE A 62 -3.73 15.23 -2.19
CA ILE A 62 -2.46 15.42 -2.90
C ILE A 62 -1.29 15.38 -1.92
N ALA A 63 -1.37 16.11 -0.81
CA ALA A 63 -0.30 16.14 0.19
C ALA A 63 -0.02 14.74 0.76
N LEU A 64 -1.07 13.98 1.06
CA LEU A 64 -0.95 12.62 1.60
C LEU A 64 -0.37 11.65 0.58
N LEU A 65 -0.82 11.72 -0.68
CA LEU A 65 -0.28 10.93 -1.77
C LEU A 65 1.22 11.22 -1.96
N THR A 66 1.58 12.50 -2.09
CA THR A 66 2.99 12.90 -2.24
C THR A 66 3.84 12.44 -1.06
N PHE A 67 3.35 12.61 0.17
CA PHE A 67 4.05 12.15 1.37
C PHE A 67 4.36 10.65 1.31
N PHE A 68 3.37 9.80 1.05
CA PHE A 68 3.60 8.37 1.01
C PHE A 68 4.44 7.94 -0.18
N GLN A 69 4.25 8.53 -1.36
CA GLN A 69 5.06 8.21 -2.53
C GLN A 69 6.53 8.54 -2.27
N VAL A 70 6.84 9.73 -1.75
CA VAL A 70 8.22 10.12 -1.42
C VAL A 70 8.77 9.24 -0.31
N TYR A 71 8.00 9.01 0.76
CA TYR A 71 8.43 8.19 1.88
C TYR A 71 8.75 6.74 1.47
N THR A 72 7.87 6.09 0.70
CA THR A 72 8.09 4.70 0.25
C THR A 72 9.23 4.62 -0.76
N TYR A 73 9.35 5.61 -1.65
CA TYR A 73 10.45 5.68 -2.60
C TYR A 73 11.79 5.80 -1.90
N ILE A 74 11.95 6.74 -0.95
CA ILE A 74 13.15 6.87 -0.13
C ILE A 74 13.43 5.56 0.61
N ARG A 75 12.39 4.96 1.18
CA ARG A 75 12.54 3.76 2.01
C ARG A 75 13.01 2.54 1.23
N TYR A 76 12.54 2.31 0.01
CA TYR A 76 12.82 1.08 -0.73
C TYR A 76 13.89 1.23 -1.81
N ILE A 77 14.04 2.44 -2.36
CA ILE A 77 15.01 2.71 -3.43
C ILE A 77 16.33 3.24 -2.86
N TYR A 78 16.27 4.22 -1.97
CA TYR A 78 17.48 4.89 -1.47
C TYR A 78 18.04 4.27 -0.19
N LYS A 79 17.21 3.63 0.64
CA LYS A 79 17.67 3.06 1.90
C LYS A 79 18.13 1.61 1.72
N GLU A 80 19.46 1.42 1.70
CA GLU A 80 20.08 0.10 1.54
C GLU A 80 19.52 -0.97 2.48
N SER A 81 19.19 -0.62 3.73
CA SER A 81 18.66 -1.56 4.73
C SER A 81 17.36 -2.28 4.32
N ASN A 82 16.68 -1.75 3.30
CA ASN A 82 15.43 -2.27 2.74
C ASN A 82 15.55 -2.56 1.23
N SER A 83 16.78 -2.68 0.71
CA SER A 83 16.97 -3.08 -0.68
C SER A 83 16.34 -4.44 -0.93
N VAL A 84 15.97 -4.70 -2.19
CA VAL A 84 15.39 -5.97 -2.61
C VAL A 84 16.23 -7.16 -2.16
N GLN A 85 17.56 -7.10 -2.27
CA GLN A 85 18.43 -8.20 -1.89
C GLN A 85 18.39 -8.48 -0.38
N ILE A 86 18.31 -7.43 0.44
CA ILE A 86 18.17 -7.60 1.90
C ILE A 86 16.82 -8.19 2.24
N LEU A 87 15.76 -7.74 1.57
CA LEU A 87 14.40 -8.25 1.78
C LEU A 87 14.27 -9.71 1.33
N GLU A 88 14.91 -10.09 0.23
CA GLU A 88 14.99 -11.47 -0.24
C GLU A 88 15.67 -12.36 0.80
N ARG A 89 16.84 -11.97 1.33
CA ARG A 89 17.51 -12.73 2.39
C ARG A 89 16.63 -12.87 3.62
N LYS A 90 16.00 -11.78 4.06
CA LYS A 90 15.05 -11.79 5.19
C LYS A 90 13.87 -12.73 4.91
N TRP A 91 13.38 -12.77 3.68
CA TRP A 91 12.28 -13.62 3.26
C TRP A 91 12.67 -15.10 3.23
N LEU A 92 13.82 -15.43 2.66
CA LEU A 92 14.35 -16.80 2.58
C LEU A 92 14.67 -17.38 3.96
N ASN A 93 15.05 -16.53 4.92
CA ASN A 93 15.27 -16.93 6.32
C ASN A 93 13.97 -17.22 7.10
N LYS A 94 12.78 -17.00 6.51
CA LYS A 94 11.51 -17.34 7.16
C LYS A 94 11.07 -18.77 6.80
N THR A 95 10.41 -19.42 7.78
CA THR A 95 9.79 -20.73 7.56
C THR A 95 8.77 -20.68 6.44
N GLU A 96 8.56 -21.82 5.77
CA GLU A 96 7.57 -21.91 4.69
C GLU A 96 6.15 -21.57 5.15
N SER A 97 5.77 -22.03 6.34
CA SER A 97 4.48 -21.71 6.96
C SER A 97 4.29 -20.20 7.13
N TYR A 98 5.30 -19.49 7.65
CA TYR A 98 5.26 -18.04 7.80
C TYR A 98 5.09 -17.34 6.45
N ARG A 99 5.85 -17.77 5.43
CA ARG A 99 5.76 -17.20 4.07
C ARG A 99 4.38 -17.36 3.47
N LYS A 100 3.77 -18.55 3.61
CA LYS A 100 2.40 -18.84 3.15
C LYS A 100 1.37 -17.95 3.87
N GLN A 101 1.44 -17.87 5.19
CA GLN A 101 0.55 -17.01 5.98
C GLN A 101 0.73 -15.53 5.63
N SER A 102 1.97 -15.05 5.49
CA SER A 102 2.25 -13.65 5.12
C SER A 102 1.67 -13.31 3.75
N ILE A 103 1.81 -14.18 2.74
CA ILE A 103 1.23 -13.97 1.42
C ILE A 103 -0.30 -13.93 1.51
N PHE A 104 -0.90 -14.86 2.26
CA PHE A 104 -2.35 -14.91 2.44
C PHE A 104 -2.89 -13.63 3.09
N LEU A 105 -2.26 -13.16 4.18
CA LEU A 105 -2.63 -11.91 4.84
C LEU A 105 -2.44 -10.69 3.93
N GLN A 106 -1.40 -10.68 3.10
CA GLN A 106 -1.17 -9.63 2.11
C GLN A 106 -2.28 -9.58 1.06
N TYR A 107 -2.74 -10.73 0.55
CA TYR A 107 -3.88 -10.79 -0.37
C TYR A 107 -5.16 -10.28 0.28
N ILE A 108 -5.46 -10.71 1.51
CA ILE A 108 -6.62 -10.21 2.26
C ILE A 108 -6.55 -8.70 2.40
N TYR A 109 -5.39 -8.19 2.84
CA TYR A 109 -5.17 -6.75 3.03
C TYR A 109 -5.41 -5.96 1.74
N VAL A 110 -4.78 -6.35 0.63
CA VAL A 110 -4.94 -5.64 -0.66
C VAL A 110 -6.39 -5.69 -1.14
N SER A 111 -7.04 -6.86 -1.06
CA SER A 111 -8.43 -7.03 -1.47
C SER A 111 -9.39 -6.20 -0.63
N LEU A 112 -9.24 -6.21 0.71
CA LEU A 112 -10.07 -5.40 1.60
C LEU A 112 -9.86 -3.91 1.37
N THR A 113 -8.61 -3.45 1.15
CA THR A 113 -8.32 -2.05 0.81
C THR A 113 -9.04 -1.64 -0.48
N ILE A 114 -9.00 -2.46 -1.53
CA ILE A 114 -9.68 -2.17 -2.81
C ILE A 114 -11.20 -2.15 -2.62
N ILE A 115 -11.77 -3.16 -1.95
CA ILE A 115 -13.20 -3.25 -1.70
C ILE A 115 -13.69 -2.07 -0.87
N ALA A 116 -12.99 -1.71 0.19
CA ALA A 116 -13.35 -0.58 1.05
C ALA A 116 -13.25 0.76 0.30
N PHE A 117 -12.19 0.94 -0.51
CA PHE A 117 -12.02 2.16 -1.31
C PHE A 117 -13.15 2.32 -2.34
N LEU A 118 -13.42 1.28 -3.13
CA LEU A 118 -14.50 1.31 -4.12
C LEU A 118 -15.88 1.41 -3.47
N GLY A 119 -16.11 0.69 -2.37
CA GLY A 119 -17.36 0.74 -1.63
C GLY A 119 -17.66 2.13 -1.09
N LEU A 120 -16.67 2.80 -0.49
CA LEU A 120 -16.81 4.20 -0.06
C LEU A 120 -17.03 5.14 -1.24
N ALA A 121 -16.27 4.99 -2.33
CA ALA A 121 -16.43 5.84 -3.51
C ALA A 121 -17.84 5.73 -4.11
N ILE A 122 -18.39 4.52 -4.20
CA ILE A 122 -19.76 4.27 -4.68
C ILE A 122 -20.78 4.86 -3.70
N TYR A 123 -20.64 4.61 -2.40
CA TYR A 123 -21.55 5.12 -1.39
C TYR A 123 -21.63 6.65 -1.42
N LEU A 124 -20.49 7.34 -1.41
CA LEU A 124 -20.45 8.80 -1.50
C LEU A 124 -20.96 9.31 -2.84
N GLY A 125 -20.70 8.58 -3.92
CA GLY A 125 -21.24 8.88 -5.24
C GLY A 125 -22.77 8.81 -5.30
N SER A 126 -23.38 7.85 -4.59
CA SER A 126 -24.85 7.70 -4.52
C SER A 126 -25.55 8.70 -3.60
N GLN A 127 -24.81 9.38 -2.72
CA GLN A 127 -25.35 10.41 -1.82
C GLN A 127 -25.33 11.81 -2.46
N ARG A 128 -24.80 11.96 -3.68
CA ARG A 128 -24.83 13.18 -4.47
C ARG A 128 -26.00 13.19 -5.43
#